data_AF-A0A7Y4W1F0-F1
#
_entry.id   AF-A0A7Y4W1F0-F1
#
_cell.length_a   1.000
_cell.length_b   1.000
_cell.length_c   1.000
_cell.angle_alpha   90.00
_cell.angle_beta   90.00
_cell.angle_gamma   90.00
#
_symmetry.space_group_name_H-M   'P 1'
#
loop_
_entity.id
_entity.type
_entity.pdbx_description
1 polymer ?
#
loop_
_entity_poly.entity_id
_entity_poly.type
_entity_poly.pdbx_seq_one_letter_code
_entity_poly.pdbx_strand_id
1 'polypeptide(L)'
;MKESLYISAFQNMAGTLHILTNRVVPPIKIPFKESFVFRYAERSIHQAIVQKLARVISTLQSAHILMLHGFIQEQAALQRVLGELHEDIFFLAYAEIDNETTQLHQDFLNAFYEEEFDADTAFDSTQKRPMIPRKRIQAYLAKKEESGLDPSTSLEFNRTISKTYSGFIHAASPQIMDMYGGNPPHFHVNGLLGTERHEEYRDDLWNYFYRSIIAFGIAAKAFGDQSQFDTISQFLLEFERRNYKQYSSELAR
;
A
#
# COMPACT_ATOMS: atom_id res chain seq x y z
N MET A 1 -4.19 -2.46 -22.63
CA MET A 1 -2.78 -2.93 -22.74
C MET A 1 -2.02 -2.81 -21.41
N LYS A 2 -2.26 -1.77 -20.58
CA LYS A 2 -1.74 -1.66 -19.20
C LYS A 2 -2.21 -2.80 -18.29
N GLU A 3 -3.36 -3.40 -18.58
CA GLU A 3 -3.98 -4.47 -17.80
C GLU A 3 -3.11 -5.74 -17.76
N SER A 4 -2.42 -6.08 -18.85
CA SER A 4 -1.50 -7.23 -18.85
C SER A 4 -0.26 -6.97 -17.98
N LEU A 5 0.20 -5.71 -17.89
CA LEU A 5 1.28 -5.31 -16.97
C LEU A 5 0.84 -5.46 -15.52
N TYR A 6 -0.39 -5.07 -15.19
CA TYR A 6 -0.93 -5.24 -13.84
C TYR A 6 -1.04 -6.72 -13.44
N ILE A 7 -1.48 -7.58 -14.36
CA ILE A 7 -1.50 -9.03 -14.12
C ILE A 7 -0.09 -9.58 -13.84
N SER A 8 0.90 -9.22 -14.66
CA SER A 8 2.29 -9.64 -14.42
C SER A 8 2.83 -9.12 -13.09
N ALA A 9 2.51 -7.89 -12.71
CA ALA A 9 2.90 -7.32 -11.42
C ALA A 9 2.28 -8.10 -10.25
N PHE A 10 0.99 -8.47 -10.34
CA PHE A 10 0.35 -9.30 -9.33
C PHE A 10 1.03 -10.66 -9.16
N GLN A 11 1.35 -11.33 -10.27
CA GLN A 11 2.02 -12.62 -10.23
C GLN A 11 3.41 -12.52 -9.58
N ASN A 12 4.19 -11.50 -9.94
CA ASN A 12 5.51 -11.26 -9.37
C ASN A 12 5.44 -10.97 -7.85
N MET A 13 4.52 -10.08 -7.43
CA MET A 13 4.33 -9.74 -6.01
C MET A 13 3.79 -10.93 -5.21
N ALA A 14 2.83 -11.68 -5.74
CA ALA A 14 2.29 -12.87 -5.06
C ALA A 14 3.34 -13.98 -4.90
N GLY A 15 4.16 -14.22 -5.93
CA GLY A 15 5.29 -15.14 -5.84
C GLY A 15 6.29 -14.70 -4.77
N THR A 16 6.66 -13.41 -4.76
CA THR A 16 7.54 -12.85 -3.73
C THR A 16 6.96 -12.99 -2.33
N LEU A 17 5.67 -12.67 -2.13
CA LEU A 17 5.00 -12.83 -0.85
C LEU A 17 5.10 -14.27 -0.35
N HIS A 18 4.87 -15.25 -1.24
CA HIS A 18 4.97 -16.65 -0.86
C HIS A 18 6.38 -17.04 -0.41
N ILE A 19 7.42 -16.58 -1.13
CA ILE A 19 8.83 -16.79 -0.75
C ILE A 19 9.10 -16.19 0.64
N LEU A 20 8.74 -14.93 0.88
CA LEU A 20 9.01 -14.25 2.15
C LEU A 20 8.20 -14.83 3.31
N THR A 21 6.96 -15.27 3.06
CA THR A 21 6.12 -15.90 4.08
C THR A 21 6.73 -17.22 4.57
N ASN A 22 7.39 -17.97 3.69
CA ASN A 22 8.11 -19.20 4.06
C ASN A 22 9.39 -18.95 4.87
N ARG A 23 9.82 -17.69 5.03
CA ARG A 23 10.98 -17.30 5.83
C ARG A 23 10.63 -16.82 7.23
N VAL A 24 9.34 -16.74 7.58
CA VAL A 24 8.90 -16.41 8.94
C VAL A 24 8.28 -17.62 9.62
N VAL A 25 8.37 -17.67 10.95
CA VAL A 25 7.64 -18.67 11.74
C VAL A 25 6.15 -18.51 11.45
N PRO A 26 5.42 -19.58 11.03
CA PRO A 26 4.02 -19.47 10.65
C PRO A 26 3.12 -19.10 11.83
N PRO A 27 1.95 -18.49 11.58
CA PRO A 27 1.01 -18.19 12.64
C PRO A 27 0.43 -19.48 13.23
N ILE A 28 0.11 -19.44 14.52
CA ILE A 28 -0.54 -20.55 15.23
C ILE A 28 -2.05 -20.34 15.28
N LYS A 29 -2.79 -21.43 15.44
CA LYS A 29 -4.22 -21.38 15.73
C LYS A 29 -4.41 -21.10 17.21
N ILE A 30 -5.10 -20.01 17.52
CA ILE A 30 -5.48 -19.65 18.89
C ILE A 30 -7.00 -19.85 19.01
N PRO A 31 -7.49 -20.58 20.03
CA PRO A 31 -8.92 -20.66 20.31
C PRO A 31 -9.54 -19.27 20.44
N PHE A 32 -10.67 -19.05 19.79
CA PHE A 32 -11.38 -17.78 19.84
C PHE A 32 -12.88 -18.01 19.71
N LYS A 33 -13.61 -17.72 20.80
CA LYS A 33 -15.03 -18.06 20.96
C LYS A 33 -15.25 -19.54 20.63
N GLU A 34 -16.14 -19.85 19.69
CA GLU A 34 -16.48 -21.22 19.28
C GLU A 34 -15.58 -21.78 18.16
N SER A 35 -14.52 -21.07 17.77
CA SER A 35 -13.63 -21.46 16.68
C SER A 35 -12.17 -21.11 17.01
N PHE A 36 -11.38 -20.73 16.01
CA PHE A 36 -10.01 -20.29 16.16
C PHE A 36 -9.70 -19.12 15.23
N VAL A 37 -8.64 -18.39 15.59
CA VAL A 37 -8.03 -17.36 14.73
C VAL A 37 -6.54 -17.64 14.57
N PHE A 38 -5.95 -17.19 13.46
CA PHE A 38 -4.51 -17.25 13.26
C PHE A 38 -3.82 -16.04 13.87
N ARG A 39 -2.76 -16.26 14.64
CA ARG A 39 -1.92 -15.20 15.22
C ARG A 39 -0.45 -15.57 15.17
N TYR A 40 0.40 -14.59 14.93
CA TYR A 40 1.84 -14.75 15.12
C TYR A 40 2.18 -14.64 16.60
N ALA A 41 2.86 -15.66 17.14
CA ALA A 41 3.32 -15.65 18.53
C ALA A 41 4.51 -14.70 18.72
N GLU A 42 5.47 -14.72 17.79
CA GLU A 42 6.71 -13.93 17.87
C GLU A 42 6.50 -12.42 17.64
N ARG A 43 5.47 -12.05 16.87
CA ARG A 43 5.12 -10.65 16.56
C ARG A 43 6.32 -9.84 16.01
N SER A 44 7.13 -10.47 15.16
CA SER A 44 8.36 -9.86 14.63
C SER A 44 8.09 -8.80 13.56
N ILE A 45 9.14 -8.02 13.24
CA ILE A 45 9.12 -7.06 12.12
C ILE A 45 8.85 -7.78 10.80
N HIS A 46 9.57 -8.87 10.51
CA HIS A 46 9.37 -9.66 9.28
C HIS A 46 7.93 -10.18 9.16
N GLN A 47 7.31 -10.61 10.26
CA GLN A 47 5.91 -11.03 10.29
C GLN A 47 4.93 -9.88 10.02
N ALA A 48 5.26 -8.66 10.46
CA ALA A 48 4.45 -7.48 10.17
C ALA A 48 4.59 -7.07 8.69
N ILE A 49 5.81 -7.14 8.14
CA ILE A 49 6.09 -6.88 6.71
C ILE A 49 5.26 -7.82 5.83
N VAL A 50 5.29 -9.14 6.05
CA VAL A 50 4.53 -10.07 5.19
C VAL A 50 3.01 -9.84 5.26
N GLN A 51 2.47 -9.50 6.42
CA GLN A 51 1.05 -9.15 6.55
C GLN A 51 0.71 -7.87 5.78
N LYS A 52 1.57 -6.85 5.84
CA LYS A 52 1.40 -5.60 5.09
C LYS A 52 1.51 -5.84 3.57
N LEU A 53 2.46 -6.65 3.12
CA LEU A 53 2.61 -7.04 1.72
C LEU A 53 1.38 -7.80 1.20
N ALA A 54 0.84 -8.74 1.98
CA ALA A 54 -0.41 -9.43 1.65
C ALA A 54 -1.57 -8.43 1.50
N ARG A 55 -1.67 -7.45 2.40
CA ARG A 55 -2.68 -6.39 2.33
C ARG A 55 -2.47 -5.48 1.12
N VAL A 56 -1.24 -5.18 0.72
CA VAL A 56 -0.93 -4.42 -0.51
C VAL A 56 -1.49 -5.12 -1.74
N ILE A 57 -1.23 -6.42 -1.91
CA ILE A 57 -1.74 -7.18 -3.06
C ILE A 57 -3.27 -7.15 -3.11
N SER A 58 -3.93 -7.46 -1.99
CA SER A 58 -5.40 -7.46 -1.91
C SER A 58 -6.00 -6.09 -2.21
N THR A 59 -5.36 -5.03 -1.72
CA THR A 59 -5.82 -3.65 -1.92
C THR A 59 -5.63 -3.20 -3.38
N LEU A 60 -4.49 -3.51 -4.00
CA LEU A 60 -4.27 -3.23 -5.43
C LEU A 60 -5.22 -3.99 -6.34
N GLN A 61 -5.49 -5.28 -6.04
CA GLN A 61 -6.45 -6.07 -6.81
C GLN A 61 -7.84 -5.44 -6.76
N SER A 62 -8.26 -5.01 -5.56
CA SER A 62 -9.53 -4.33 -5.36
C SER A 62 -9.58 -2.99 -6.12
N ALA A 63 -8.52 -2.18 -6.02
CA ALA A 63 -8.42 -0.91 -6.74
C ALA A 63 -8.48 -1.11 -8.26
N HIS A 64 -7.81 -2.15 -8.79
CA HIS A 64 -7.85 -2.50 -10.19
C HIS A 64 -9.26 -2.94 -10.64
N ILE A 65 -9.95 -3.78 -9.86
CA ILE A 65 -11.34 -4.19 -10.18
C ILE A 65 -12.27 -2.97 -10.20
N LEU A 66 -12.16 -2.07 -9.22
CA LEU A 66 -12.96 -0.86 -9.13
C LEU A 66 -12.68 0.09 -10.30
N MET A 67 -11.40 0.26 -10.66
CA MET A 67 -10.97 1.02 -11.84
C MET A 67 -11.61 0.44 -13.11
N LEU A 68 -11.60 -0.88 -13.30
CA LEU A 68 -12.20 -1.52 -14.48
C LEU A 68 -13.72 -1.27 -14.59
N HIS A 69 -14.39 -0.93 -13.49
CA HIS A 69 -15.81 -0.62 -13.45
C HIS A 69 -16.11 0.88 -13.24
N GLY A 70 -15.08 1.74 -13.30
CA GLY A 70 -15.25 3.20 -13.24
C GLY A 70 -15.51 3.77 -11.85
N PHE A 71 -15.30 3.00 -10.78
CA PHE A 71 -15.49 3.44 -9.38
C PHE A 71 -14.25 4.17 -8.86
N ILE A 72 -14.05 5.41 -9.32
CA ILE A 72 -12.81 6.18 -9.03
C ILE A 72 -12.70 6.64 -7.58
N GLN A 73 -13.82 6.91 -6.90
CA GLN A 73 -13.81 7.36 -5.50
C GLN A 73 -13.25 6.26 -4.61
N GLU A 74 -13.76 5.04 -4.80
CA GLU A 74 -13.34 3.86 -4.07
C GLU A 74 -11.91 3.48 -4.45
N GLN A 75 -11.54 3.58 -5.73
CA GLN A 75 -10.15 3.41 -6.17
C GLN A 75 -9.21 4.37 -5.42
N ALA A 76 -9.53 5.66 -5.37
CA ALA A 76 -8.72 6.68 -4.72
C ALA A 76 -8.64 6.47 -3.20
N ALA A 77 -9.74 6.06 -2.57
CA ALA A 77 -9.74 5.66 -1.16
C ALA A 77 -8.78 4.48 -0.90
N LEU A 78 -8.75 3.47 -1.78
CA LEU A 78 -7.79 2.37 -1.66
C LEU A 78 -6.34 2.79 -1.95
N GLN A 79 -6.12 3.74 -2.84
CA GLN A 79 -4.82 4.37 -3.06
C GLN A 79 -4.31 5.07 -1.78
N ARG A 80 -5.20 5.71 -1.01
CA ARG A 80 -4.86 6.25 0.32
C ARG A 80 -4.38 5.17 1.29
N VAL A 81 -5.01 3.99 1.26
CA VAL A 81 -4.62 2.82 2.07
C VAL A 81 -3.25 2.29 1.62
N LEU A 82 -3.03 2.17 0.31
CA LEU A 82 -1.76 1.72 -0.25
C LEU A 82 -0.59 2.63 0.16
N GLY A 83 -0.78 3.95 0.11
CA GLY A 83 0.27 4.90 0.54
C GLY A 83 0.73 4.66 1.98
N GLU A 84 -0.21 4.45 2.90
CA GLU A 84 0.11 4.12 4.30
C GLU A 84 0.81 2.77 4.45
N LEU A 85 0.35 1.75 3.71
CA LEU A 85 0.98 0.44 3.72
C LEU A 85 2.43 0.49 3.21
N HIS A 86 2.69 1.27 2.16
CA HIS A 86 4.04 1.47 1.62
C HIS A 86 4.94 2.15 2.65
N GLU A 87 4.48 3.23 3.28
CA GLU A 87 5.24 3.90 4.35
C GLU A 87 5.53 2.95 5.52
N ASP A 88 4.57 2.12 5.93
CA ASP A 88 4.77 1.13 7.00
C ASP A 88 5.80 0.06 6.62
N ILE A 89 5.74 -0.44 5.39
CA ILE A 89 6.69 -1.44 4.88
C ILE A 89 8.09 -0.84 4.86
N PHE A 90 8.27 0.37 4.33
CA PHE A 90 9.58 1.03 4.32
C PHE A 90 10.08 1.30 5.74
N PHE A 91 9.20 1.77 6.63
CA PHE A 91 9.55 2.04 8.02
C PHE A 91 10.12 0.80 8.72
N LEU A 92 9.42 -0.32 8.60
CA LEU A 92 9.84 -1.60 9.15
C LEU A 92 11.08 -2.16 8.45
N ALA A 93 11.15 -2.08 7.12
CA ALA A 93 12.24 -2.64 6.34
C ALA A 93 13.57 -1.91 6.59
N TYR A 94 13.57 -0.58 6.68
CA TYR A 94 14.79 0.17 6.99
C TYR A 94 15.33 -0.11 8.39
N ALA A 95 14.45 -0.41 9.36
CA ALA A 95 14.88 -0.85 10.69
C ALA A 95 15.73 -2.13 10.62
N GLU A 96 15.33 -3.08 9.77
CA GLU A 96 16.06 -4.33 9.55
C GLU A 96 17.33 -4.14 8.71
N ILE A 97 17.22 -3.40 7.59
CA ILE A 97 18.34 -3.17 6.67
C ILE A 97 19.50 -2.44 7.36
N ASP A 98 19.18 -1.44 8.18
CA ASP A 98 20.19 -0.64 8.88
C ASP A 98 20.55 -1.23 10.24
N ASN A 99 19.89 -2.32 10.64
CA ASN A 99 20.00 -2.94 11.98
C ASN A 99 19.76 -1.91 13.11
N GLU A 100 18.75 -1.05 12.93
CA GLU A 100 18.41 0.07 13.81
C GLU A 100 16.92 0.03 14.22
N THR A 101 16.62 -0.77 15.24
CA THR A 101 15.28 -0.78 15.86
C THR A 101 15.19 0.28 16.96
N THR A 102 14.30 1.24 16.79
CA THR A 102 14.03 2.31 17.77
C THR A 102 12.76 2.04 18.59
N GLN A 103 12.54 2.80 19.67
CA GLN A 103 11.29 2.73 20.46
C GLN A 103 10.04 2.96 19.61
N LEU A 104 10.11 3.80 18.57
CA LEU A 104 8.99 4.04 17.66
C LEU A 104 8.58 2.76 16.91
N HIS A 105 9.53 1.89 16.57
CA HIS A 105 9.23 0.60 15.93
C HIS A 105 8.56 -0.35 16.91
N GLN A 106 9.02 -0.38 18.16
CA GLN A 106 8.40 -1.19 19.21
C GLN A 106 6.97 -0.73 19.50
N ASP A 107 6.76 0.58 19.66
CA ASP A 107 5.42 1.17 19.82
C ASP A 107 4.52 0.80 18.64
N PHE A 108 5.06 0.89 17.41
CA PHE A 108 4.34 0.50 16.21
C PHE A 108 3.96 -0.97 16.18
N LEU A 109 4.89 -1.89 16.48
CA LEU A 109 4.60 -3.32 16.48
C LEU A 109 3.61 -3.68 17.58
N ASN A 110 3.76 -3.12 18.78
CA ASN A 110 2.82 -3.31 19.88
C ASN A 110 1.42 -2.89 19.44
N ALA A 111 1.27 -1.69 18.88
CA ALA A 111 -0.01 -1.21 18.35
C ALA A 111 -0.49 -2.04 17.16
N PHE A 112 0.40 -2.54 16.30
CA PHE A 112 0.04 -3.31 15.11
C PHE A 112 -0.57 -4.67 15.47
N TYR A 113 -0.01 -5.35 16.48
CA TYR A 113 -0.43 -6.68 16.94
C TYR A 113 -1.45 -6.65 18.09
N GLU A 114 -1.79 -5.48 18.59
CA GLU A 114 -2.86 -5.33 19.57
C GLU A 114 -4.22 -5.63 18.93
N GLU A 115 -5.04 -6.42 19.63
CA GLU A 115 -6.43 -6.67 19.24
C GLU A 115 -7.26 -5.40 19.45
N GLU A 116 -8.44 -5.36 18.84
CA GLU A 116 -9.38 -4.26 19.05
C GLU A 116 -10.15 -4.41 20.38
N PHE A 117 -10.32 -5.66 20.83
CA PHE A 117 -11.10 -6.00 22.02
C PHE A 117 -10.37 -7.02 22.91
N ASP A 118 -10.37 -6.75 24.22
CA ASP A 118 -9.87 -7.65 25.28
C ASP A 118 -10.99 -8.33 26.08
N ALA A 119 -12.25 -8.11 25.69
CA ALA A 119 -13.44 -8.66 26.34
C ALA A 119 -14.38 -9.35 25.34
N ASP A 120 -15.34 -10.12 25.87
CA ASP A 120 -16.32 -10.86 25.04
C ASP A 120 -17.24 -9.93 24.23
N THR A 121 -17.50 -8.73 24.76
CA THR A 121 -18.29 -7.69 24.11
C THR A 121 -17.46 -6.43 23.89
N ALA A 122 -17.81 -5.68 22.84
CA ALA A 122 -17.15 -4.42 22.54
C ALA A 122 -17.38 -3.33 23.61
N PHE A 123 -18.49 -3.40 24.35
CA PHE A 123 -18.83 -2.42 25.39
C PHE A 123 -17.99 -2.60 26.65
N ASP A 124 -17.53 -3.83 26.90
CA ASP A 124 -16.74 -4.18 28.08
C ASP A 124 -15.22 -4.09 27.81
N SER A 125 -14.84 -3.84 26.55
CA SER A 125 -13.44 -3.73 26.15
C SER A 125 -12.77 -2.55 26.84
N THR A 126 -11.62 -2.79 27.44
CA THR A 126 -10.78 -1.74 28.03
C THR A 126 -9.64 -1.32 27.10
N GLN A 127 -9.42 -2.10 26.04
CA GLN A 127 -8.40 -1.82 25.04
C GLN A 127 -8.63 -0.48 24.34
N LYS A 128 -7.54 0.27 24.23
CA LYS A 128 -7.46 1.53 23.49
C LYS A 128 -6.23 1.49 22.63
N ARG A 129 -6.32 0.71 21.55
CA ARG A 129 -5.26 0.56 20.58
C ARG A 129 -4.75 1.94 20.15
N PRO A 130 -3.47 2.27 20.39
CA PRO A 130 -2.97 3.60 20.12
C PRO A 130 -2.78 3.81 18.62
N MET A 131 -3.08 5.02 18.14
CA MET A 131 -2.69 5.43 16.80
C MET A 131 -1.26 5.97 16.79
N ILE A 132 -0.37 5.32 16.04
CA ILE A 132 0.98 5.84 15.82
C ILE A 132 0.89 7.06 14.89
N PRO A 133 1.37 8.25 15.30
CA PRO A 133 1.28 9.43 14.45
C PRO A 133 2.07 9.25 13.15
N ARG A 134 1.38 9.32 11.99
CA ARG A 134 2.01 9.21 10.65
C ARG A 134 3.22 10.12 10.48
N LYS A 135 3.13 11.36 10.99
CA LYS A 135 4.21 12.34 10.94
C LYS A 135 5.52 11.83 11.55
N ARG A 136 5.47 10.98 12.59
CA ARG A 136 6.68 10.39 13.21
C ARG A 136 7.34 9.36 12.29
N ILE A 137 6.53 8.53 11.62
CA ILE A 137 7.02 7.55 10.64
C ILE A 137 7.61 8.27 9.43
N GLN A 138 6.91 9.26 8.88
CA GLN A 138 7.40 10.07 7.77
C GLN A 138 8.70 10.82 8.11
N ALA A 139 8.82 11.36 9.33
CA ALA A 139 10.05 12.01 9.77
C ALA A 139 11.22 11.03 9.95
N TYR A 140 10.96 9.76 10.28
CA TYR A 140 11.99 8.72 10.28
C TYR A 140 12.43 8.42 8.84
N LEU A 141 11.48 8.18 7.93
CA LEU A 141 11.76 7.86 6.53
C LEU A 141 12.53 8.97 5.79
N ALA A 142 12.18 10.25 6.03
CA ALA A 142 12.87 11.38 5.42
C ALA A 142 14.37 11.47 5.78
N LYS A 143 14.81 10.85 6.89
CA LYS A 143 16.23 10.78 7.25
C LYS A 143 16.98 9.65 6.52
N LYS A 144 16.26 8.69 5.97
CA LYS A 144 16.80 7.51 5.26
C LYS A 144 16.82 7.71 3.74
N GLU A 145 16.17 8.77 3.24
CA GLU A 145 16.17 9.11 1.83
C GLU A 145 17.55 9.66 1.40
N GLU A 146 18.28 8.90 0.59
CA GLU A 146 19.48 9.34 -0.12
C GLU A 146 19.16 10.03 -1.47
N SER A 147 17.87 10.28 -1.75
CA SER A 147 17.32 10.57 -3.09
C SER A 147 17.68 11.94 -3.70
N GLY A 148 18.61 12.68 -3.12
CA GLY A 148 19.10 13.96 -3.68
C GLY A 148 18.10 15.13 -3.63
N LEU A 149 16.84 14.90 -3.27
CA LEU A 149 15.92 15.93 -2.78
C LEU A 149 16.26 16.24 -1.32
N ASP A 150 16.13 17.50 -0.90
CA ASP A 150 16.30 17.80 0.51
C ASP A 150 15.13 17.16 1.31
N PRO A 151 15.38 16.62 2.52
CA PRO A 151 14.38 15.90 3.31
C PRO A 151 13.07 16.67 3.57
N SER A 152 13.10 18.01 3.55
CA SER A 152 11.90 18.82 3.77
C SER A 152 10.97 18.80 2.56
N THR A 153 11.53 18.81 1.35
CA THR A 153 10.78 18.73 0.09
C THR A 153 10.11 17.36 -0.07
N SER A 154 10.81 16.26 0.21
CA SER A 154 10.22 14.92 0.17
C SER A 154 9.11 14.72 1.22
N LEU A 155 9.27 15.31 2.42
CA LEU A 155 8.24 15.26 3.46
C LEU A 155 6.98 16.03 3.04
N GLU A 156 7.12 17.23 2.49
CA GLU A 156 5.99 18.04 2.02
C GLU A 156 5.28 17.40 0.81
N PHE A 157 6.04 16.75 -0.09
CA PHE A 157 5.46 15.98 -1.20
C PHE A 157 4.59 14.82 -0.71
N ASN A 158 5.13 13.98 0.18
CA ASN A 158 4.37 12.87 0.77
C ASN A 158 3.16 13.35 1.58
N ARG A 159 3.30 14.45 2.32
CA ARG A 159 2.19 15.09 3.04
C ARG A 159 1.10 15.55 2.09
N THR A 160 1.47 16.15 0.96
CA THR A 160 0.54 16.65 -0.05
C THR A 160 -0.25 15.51 -0.67
N ILE A 161 0.42 14.43 -1.09
CA ILE A 161 -0.23 13.22 -1.61
C ILE A 161 -1.21 12.66 -0.57
N SER A 162 -0.75 12.44 0.67
CA SER A 162 -1.58 11.90 1.74
C SER A 162 -2.81 12.76 2.01
N LYS A 163 -2.66 14.09 1.99
CA LYS A 163 -3.76 15.04 2.19
C LYS A 163 -4.78 15.00 1.05
N THR A 164 -4.32 15.01 -0.20
CA THR A 164 -5.19 14.93 -1.38
C THR A 164 -6.04 13.67 -1.32
N TYR A 165 -5.40 12.53 -1.05
CA TYR A 165 -6.09 11.24 -0.98
C TYR A 165 -6.97 11.08 0.27
N SER A 166 -6.69 11.79 1.35
CA SER A 166 -7.54 11.83 2.55
C SER A 166 -8.93 12.43 2.27
N GLY A 167 -9.05 13.30 1.26
CA GLY A 167 -10.33 13.86 0.83
C GLY A 167 -11.33 12.78 0.39
N PHE A 168 -10.86 11.70 -0.26
CA PHE A 168 -11.70 10.58 -0.65
C PHE A 168 -12.17 9.74 0.54
N ILE A 169 -11.35 9.64 1.60
CA ILE A 169 -11.71 8.94 2.84
C ILE A 169 -12.78 9.69 3.62
N HIS A 170 -12.65 11.02 3.70
CA HIS A 170 -13.54 11.87 4.51
C HIS A 170 -14.69 12.49 3.73
N ALA A 171 -14.90 12.05 2.49
CA ALA A 171 -15.96 12.57 1.62
C ALA A 171 -15.92 14.11 1.52
N ALA A 172 -14.72 14.65 1.30
CA ALA A 172 -14.53 16.08 1.11
C ALA A 172 -15.22 16.54 -0.18
N SER A 173 -15.89 17.69 -0.13
CA SER A 173 -16.72 18.18 -1.23
C SER A 173 -15.99 18.23 -2.59
N PRO A 174 -14.74 18.73 -2.71
CA PRO A 174 -14.04 18.72 -3.99
C PRO A 174 -13.87 17.32 -4.58
N GLN A 175 -13.55 16.32 -3.75
CA GLN A 175 -13.39 14.93 -4.17
C GLN A 175 -14.73 14.30 -4.57
N ILE A 176 -15.82 14.53 -3.82
CA ILE A 176 -17.16 14.07 -4.23
C ILE A 176 -17.54 14.64 -5.60
N MET A 177 -17.19 15.90 -5.87
CA MET A 177 -17.52 16.57 -7.13
C MET A 177 -16.79 15.98 -8.35
N ASP A 178 -15.76 15.13 -8.17
CA ASP A 178 -15.17 14.35 -9.27
C ASP A 178 -16.17 13.37 -9.89
N MET A 179 -17.25 13.02 -9.17
CA MET A 179 -18.35 12.22 -9.70
C MET A 179 -19.39 13.02 -10.48
N TYR A 180 -19.28 14.35 -10.54
CA TYR A 180 -20.31 15.20 -11.13
C TYR A 180 -19.91 15.67 -12.54
N GLY A 181 -20.77 15.42 -13.52
CA GLY A 181 -20.49 15.79 -14.91
C GLY A 181 -21.54 15.31 -15.91
N GLY A 182 -21.20 15.35 -17.20
CA GLY A 182 -22.09 14.96 -18.29
C GLY A 182 -23.00 16.09 -18.80
N ASN A 183 -23.89 15.76 -19.74
CA ASN A 183 -24.87 16.68 -20.31
C ASN A 183 -26.24 15.98 -20.46
N PRO A 184 -27.26 16.30 -19.62
CA PRO A 184 -27.22 17.29 -18.55
C PRO A 184 -26.32 16.85 -17.37
N PRO A 185 -25.77 17.81 -16.61
CA PRO A 185 -24.86 17.50 -15.51
C PRO A 185 -25.59 16.82 -14.34
N HIS A 186 -25.00 15.74 -13.83
CA HIS A 186 -25.53 14.95 -12.72
C HIS A 186 -24.40 14.15 -12.02
N PHE A 187 -24.73 13.53 -10.89
CA PHE A 187 -23.82 12.59 -10.21
C PHE A 187 -23.81 11.21 -10.89
N HIS A 188 -22.62 10.74 -11.23
CA HIS A 188 -22.38 9.41 -11.79
C HIS A 188 -22.25 8.37 -10.67
N VAL A 189 -23.38 7.87 -10.18
CA VAL A 189 -23.43 6.93 -9.04
C VAL A 189 -23.20 5.46 -9.42
N ASN A 190 -23.18 5.15 -10.72
CA ASN A 190 -22.95 3.80 -11.25
C ASN A 190 -21.53 3.64 -11.84
N GLY A 191 -20.60 4.50 -11.43
CA GLY A 191 -19.26 4.60 -11.99
C GLY A 191 -19.16 5.59 -13.16
N LEU A 192 -17.93 5.95 -13.49
CA LEU A 192 -17.55 7.00 -14.44
C LEU A 192 -16.99 6.43 -15.76
N LEU A 193 -17.34 5.19 -16.10
CA LEU A 193 -16.82 4.50 -17.29
C LEU A 193 -16.94 5.36 -18.55
N GLY A 194 -15.83 5.54 -19.26
CA GLY A 194 -15.78 6.28 -20.52
C GLY A 194 -15.78 7.81 -20.38
N THR A 195 -15.69 8.34 -19.16
CA THR A 195 -15.44 9.76 -18.92
C THR A 195 -13.93 10.07 -18.91
N GLU A 196 -13.57 11.33 -19.13
CA GLU A 196 -12.17 11.79 -19.00
C GLU A 196 -11.61 11.52 -17.60
N ARG A 197 -12.42 11.75 -16.55
CA ARG A 197 -12.04 11.45 -15.17
C ARG A 197 -11.69 9.98 -14.96
N HIS A 198 -12.39 9.05 -15.62
CA HIS A 198 -12.03 7.64 -15.50
C HIS A 198 -10.65 7.33 -16.08
N GLU A 199 -10.30 7.92 -17.22
CA GLU A 199 -8.99 7.70 -17.84
C GLU A 199 -7.84 8.33 -17.04
N GLU A 200 -8.04 9.51 -16.45
CA GLU A 200 -7.04 10.12 -15.54
C GLU A 200 -6.72 9.21 -14.34
N TYR A 201 -7.74 8.65 -13.70
CA TYR A 201 -7.55 7.76 -12.54
C TYR A 201 -7.03 6.38 -12.94
N ARG A 202 -7.37 5.90 -14.15
CA ARG A 202 -6.75 4.70 -14.73
C ARG A 202 -5.24 4.90 -14.85
N ASP A 203 -4.81 6.05 -15.34
CA ASP A 203 -3.40 6.38 -15.50
C ASP A 203 -2.68 6.50 -14.16
N ASP A 204 -3.29 7.17 -13.18
CA ASP A 204 -2.69 7.31 -11.86
C ASP A 204 -2.53 5.97 -11.12
N LEU A 205 -3.42 4.99 -11.35
CA LEU A 205 -3.30 3.66 -10.72
C LEU A 205 -1.93 3.00 -11.00
N TRP A 206 -1.31 3.28 -12.15
CA TRP A 206 0.02 2.80 -12.48
C TRP A 206 1.06 3.14 -11.40
N ASN A 207 1.01 4.35 -10.83
CA ASN A 207 1.93 4.81 -9.80
C ASN A 207 1.92 3.90 -8.56
N TYR A 208 0.77 3.31 -8.24
CA TYR A 208 0.63 2.46 -7.07
C TYR A 208 1.09 1.03 -7.32
N PHE A 209 0.99 0.52 -8.56
CA PHE A 209 1.67 -0.72 -8.94
C PHE A 209 3.18 -0.56 -8.87
N TYR A 210 3.70 0.53 -9.43
CA TYR A 210 5.12 0.87 -9.40
C TYR A 210 5.68 0.92 -7.97
N ARG A 211 5.06 1.73 -7.10
CA ARG A 211 5.47 1.85 -5.68
C ARG A 211 5.36 0.54 -4.92
N SER A 212 4.39 -0.31 -5.27
CA SER A 212 4.25 -1.61 -4.63
C SER A 212 5.37 -2.56 -5.03
N ILE A 213 5.77 -2.60 -6.30
CA ILE A 213 6.93 -3.41 -6.73
C ILE A 213 8.20 -2.98 -5.97
N ILE A 214 8.41 -1.68 -5.78
CA ILE A 214 9.52 -1.15 -4.95
C ILE A 214 9.39 -1.65 -3.50
N ALA A 215 8.21 -1.56 -2.89
CA ALA A 215 7.98 -2.03 -1.52
C ALA A 215 8.31 -3.52 -1.35
N PHE A 216 7.97 -4.35 -2.34
CA PHE A 216 8.33 -5.77 -2.36
C PHE A 216 9.85 -5.98 -2.50
N GLY A 217 10.53 -5.18 -3.32
CA GLY A 217 11.99 -5.20 -3.42
C GLY A 217 12.65 -4.87 -2.08
N ILE A 218 12.30 -3.73 -1.49
CA ILE A 218 12.84 -3.29 -0.20
C ILE A 218 12.54 -4.31 0.91
N ALA A 219 11.36 -4.93 0.91
CA ALA A 219 11.07 -6.02 1.82
C ALA A 219 12.01 -7.21 1.60
N ALA A 220 12.26 -7.65 0.37
CA ALA A 220 13.23 -8.74 0.10
C ALA A 220 14.62 -8.40 0.66
N LYS A 221 15.07 -7.15 0.52
CA LYS A 221 16.34 -6.68 1.11
C LYS A 221 16.34 -6.75 2.64
N ALA A 222 15.24 -6.39 3.31
CA ALA A 222 15.08 -6.52 4.77
C ALA A 222 15.09 -7.97 5.26
N PHE A 223 14.78 -8.93 4.39
CA PHE A 223 14.93 -10.37 4.66
C PHE A 223 16.34 -10.91 4.35
N GLY A 224 17.28 -10.04 3.96
CA GLY A 224 18.62 -10.43 3.49
C GLY A 224 18.61 -11.20 2.17
N ASP A 225 17.51 -11.16 1.40
CA ASP A 225 17.36 -11.90 0.15
C ASP A 225 17.80 -11.07 -1.07
N GLN A 226 19.12 -10.94 -1.24
CA GLN A 226 19.68 -10.16 -2.35
C GLN A 226 19.24 -10.69 -3.72
N SER A 227 19.14 -12.01 -3.89
CA SER A 227 18.72 -12.62 -5.15
C SER A 227 17.28 -12.26 -5.51
N GLN A 228 16.37 -12.27 -4.53
CA GLN A 228 14.99 -11.85 -4.75
C GLN A 228 14.90 -10.33 -4.98
N PHE A 229 15.67 -9.52 -4.25
CA PHE A 229 15.77 -8.07 -4.49
C PHE A 229 16.20 -7.76 -5.93
N ASP A 230 17.24 -8.43 -6.44
CA ASP A 230 17.74 -8.23 -7.80
C ASP A 230 16.68 -8.64 -8.83
N THR A 231 15.99 -9.76 -8.60
CA THR A 231 14.91 -10.24 -9.46
C THR A 231 13.76 -9.23 -9.56
N ILE A 232 13.34 -8.65 -8.43
CA ILE A 232 12.28 -7.64 -8.39
C ILE A 232 12.75 -6.34 -9.04
N SER A 233 14.01 -5.95 -8.84
CA SER A 233 14.60 -4.77 -9.46
C SER A 233 14.62 -4.89 -10.98
N GLN A 234 14.99 -6.06 -11.52
CA GLN A 234 14.91 -6.32 -12.96
C GLN A 234 13.47 -6.30 -13.47
N PHE A 235 12.52 -6.86 -12.71
CA PHE A 235 11.11 -6.79 -13.06
C PHE A 235 10.60 -5.34 -13.11
N LEU A 236 11.00 -4.50 -12.15
CA LEU A 236 10.64 -3.08 -12.08
C LEU A 236 11.12 -2.32 -13.32
N LEU A 237 12.38 -2.52 -13.73
CA LEU A 237 12.93 -1.89 -14.94
C LEU A 237 12.16 -2.30 -16.20
N GLU A 238 11.79 -3.58 -16.31
CA GLU A 238 10.97 -4.05 -17.44
C GLU A 238 9.55 -3.49 -17.38
N PHE A 239 8.96 -3.38 -16.19
CA PHE A 239 7.65 -2.80 -15.97
C PHE A 239 7.60 -1.32 -16.42
N GLU A 240 8.61 -0.53 -16.04
CA GLU A 240 8.79 0.86 -16.50
C GLU A 240 8.95 0.92 -18.03
N ARG A 241 9.87 0.13 -18.59
CA ARG A 241 10.17 0.14 -20.03
C ARG A 241 8.95 -0.15 -20.88
N ARG A 242 8.11 -1.10 -20.46
CA ARG A 242 6.87 -1.44 -21.18
C ARG A 242 5.84 -0.31 -21.12
N ASN A 243 5.76 0.40 -20.00
CA ASN A 243 4.90 1.57 -19.87
C ASN A 243 5.33 2.70 -20.83
N TYR A 244 6.62 3.04 -20.87
CA TYR A 244 7.14 4.08 -21.78
C TYR A 244 6.91 3.76 -23.26
N LYS A 245 7.16 2.51 -23.68
CA LYS A 245 6.90 2.08 -25.06
C LYS A 245 5.43 2.25 -25.46
N GLN A 246 4.51 2.12 -24.50
CA GLN A 246 3.09 2.31 -24.76
C GLN A 246 2.77 3.79 -25.05
N TYR A 247 3.25 4.71 -24.21
CA TYR A 247 3.06 6.15 -24.41
C TYR A 247 3.58 6.61 -25.79
N SER A 248 4.76 6.12 -26.22
CA SER A 248 5.31 6.48 -27.54
C SER A 248 4.47 5.95 -28.71
N SER A 249 3.77 4.82 -28.53
CA SER A 249 2.91 4.25 -29.57
C SER A 249 1.54 4.93 -29.69
N GLU A 250 1.04 5.48 -28.58
CA GLU A 250 -0.22 6.24 -28.53
C GLU A 250 -0.05 7.65 -29.12
N LEU A 251 1.11 8.29 -28.93
CA LEU A 251 1.45 9.59 -29.54
C LEU A 251 1.73 9.52 -31.05
N ALA A 252 1.94 8.32 -31.60
CA ALA A 252 2.23 8.10 -33.02
C ALA A 252 0.96 7.78 -33.85
N ARG A 253 -0.23 7.88 -33.27
CA ARG A 253 -1.54 7.68 -33.91
C ARG A 253 -2.33 8.98 -33.92
#